data_AF-A0A848TY24-F1
#
_entry.id   AF-A0A848TY24-F1
#
_cell.length_a   1.000
_cell.length_b   1.000
_cell.length_c   1.000
_cell.angle_alpha   90.00
_cell.angle_beta   90.00
_cell.angle_gamma   90.00
#
_symmetry.space_group_name_H-M   'P 1'
#
loop_
_entity.id
_entity.type
_entity.pdbx_description
1 polymer ?
#
loop_
_entity_poly.entity_id
_entity_poly.type
_entity_poly.pdbx_seq_one_letter_code
_entity_poly.pdbx_strand_id
1 'polypeptide(L)' 'VYEDTGNDALKHFAVKLSIGDIVVAKARATSKKKAEERASKRAYFALQDKMSRA' A
#
# COMPACT_ATOMS: atom_id res chain seq x y z
N VAL A 1 -10.29 11.63 4.68
CA VAL A 1 -11.46 11.19 3.90
C VAL A 1 -10.94 10.57 2.61
N TYR A 2 -11.19 9.28 2.37
CA TYR A 2 -10.81 8.65 1.09
C TYR A 2 -11.95 8.97 0.12
N GLU A 3 -11.77 9.99 -0.71
CA GLU A 3 -12.67 10.29 -1.81
C GLU A 3 -12.45 9.24 -2.90
N ASP A 4 -13.42 8.35 -3.05
CA ASP A 4 -13.49 7.39 -4.14
C ASP A 4 -14.89 7.53 -4.73
N THR A 5 -15.04 8.37 -5.74
CA THR A 5 -16.13 8.24 -6.72
C THR A 5 -15.85 7.02 -7.60
N GLY A 6 -15.68 5.86 -6.96
CA GLY A 6 -15.32 4.60 -7.59
C GLY A 6 -16.56 3.80 -7.94
N ASN A 7 -17.30 4.25 -8.96
CA ASN A 7 -18.33 3.43 -9.60
C ASN A 7 -17.68 2.44 -10.59
N ASP A 8 -16.62 1.76 -10.15
CA ASP A 8 -15.88 0.82 -10.97
C ASP A 8 -16.45 -0.58 -10.72
N ALA A 9 -16.99 -1.23 -11.77
CA ALA A 9 -17.65 -2.53 -11.65
C ALA A 9 -16.72 -3.65 -11.14
N LEU A 10 -15.40 -3.41 -11.17
CA LEU A 10 -14.38 -4.34 -10.74
C LEU A 10 -14.06 -4.20 -9.25
N LYS A 11 -14.07 -5.33 -8.55
CA LYS A 11 -13.73 -5.39 -7.12
C LYS A 11 -12.28 -4.96 -6.89
N HIS A 12 -12.11 -3.90 -6.12
CA HIS A 12 -10.79 -3.42 -5.69
C HIS A 12 -10.51 -3.86 -4.24
N PHE A 13 -9.26 -4.24 -4.00
CA PHE A 13 -8.73 -4.58 -2.69
C PHE A 13 -7.82 -3.45 -2.23
N ALA A 14 -8.10 -2.92 -1.03
CA ALA A 14 -7.27 -1.94 -0.36
C ALA A 14 -6.42 -2.63 0.70
N VAL A 15 -5.11 -2.38 0.67
CA VAL A 15 -4.15 -2.89 1.65
C VAL A 15 -3.45 -1.71 2.30
N LYS A 16 -3.34 -1.76 3.63
CA LYS A 16 -2.55 -0.84 4.43
C LYS A 16 -1.44 -1.65 5.09
N LEU A 17 -0.20 -1.25 4.88
CA LEU A 17 0.95 -1.80 5.58
C LEU A 17 1.27 -0.87 6.75
N SER A 18 1.13 -1.39 7.95
CA SER A 18 1.53 -0.74 9.20
C SER A 18 2.75 -1.45 9.78
N ILE A 19 3.67 -0.66 10.32
CA ILE A 19 4.78 -1.16 11.14
C ILE A 19 4.59 -0.52 12.51
N GLY A 20 4.24 -1.34 13.50
CA GLY A 20 3.63 -0.86 14.74
C GLY A 20 2.30 -0.16 14.46
N ASP A 21 2.06 0.98 15.11
CA ASP A 21 0.83 1.78 14.97
C ASP A 21 0.89 2.83 13.84
N ILE A 22 1.99 2.86 13.07
CA ILE A 22 2.19 3.83 11.98
C ILE A 22 1.93 3.15 10.64
N VAL A 23 1.03 3.75 9.85
CA VAL A 23 0.77 3.29 8.48
C VAL A 23 1.85 3.80 7.54
N VAL A 24 2.74 2.90 7.10
CA VAL A 24 3.89 3.21 6.25
C VAL A 24 3.50 3.28 4.77
N ALA A 25 2.62 2.39 4.33
CA ALA A 25 2.19 2.37 2.93
C ALA A 25 0.73 1.97 2.79
N LYS A 26 0.10 2.46 1.72
CA LYS A 26 -1.26 2.10 1.33
C LYS A 26 -1.28 1.81 -0.16
N ALA A 27 -2.00 0.79 -0.59
CA ALA A 27 -2.17 0.47 -2.00
C ALA A 27 -3.58 -0.07 -2.28
N ARG A 28 -4.00 0.10 -3.54
CA ARG A 28 -5.23 -0.46 -4.08
C ARG A 28 -4.91 -1.21 -5.38
N ALA A 29 -5.54 -2.36 -5.59
CA ALA A 29 -5.45 -3.14 -6.82
C ALA A 29 -6.67 -4.07 -6.97
N THR A 30 -6.87 -4.61 -8.17
CA THR A 30 -7.97 -5.53 -8.51
C THR A 30 -7.83 -6.93 -7.90
N SER A 31 -6.68 -7.27 -7.31
CA SER A 31 -6.43 -8.52 -6.61
C SER A 31 -5.70 -8.26 -5.29
N LYS A 32 -6.03 -9.04 -4.25
CA LYS A 32 -5.42 -8.94 -2.92
C LYS A 32 -3.89 -9.05 -2.99
N LYS A 33 -3.38 -10.07 -3.69
CA LYS A 33 -1.93 -10.29 -3.85
C LYS A 33 -1.23 -9.09 -4.50
N LYS A 34 -1.86 -8.51 -5.53
CA LYS A 34 -1.32 -7.34 -6.25
C LYS A 34 -1.36 -6.06 -5.39
N ALA A 35 -2.36 -5.93 -4.52
CA ALA A 35 -2.44 -4.82 -3.58
C ALA A 35 -1.36 -4.95 -2.49
N GLU A 36 -1.10 -6.16 -1.99
CA GLU A 36 -0.01 -6.46 -1.04
C GLU A 36 1.36 -6.15 -1.66
N GLU A 37 1.66 -6.66 -2.86
CA GLU A 37 2.92 -6.40 -3.56
C GLU A 37 3.18 -4.89 -3.76
N ARG A 38 2.14 -4.15 -4.21
CA ARG A 38 2.23 -2.69 -4.36
C ARG A 38 2.46 -1.97 -3.04
N ALA A 39 1.82 -2.41 -1.96
CA ALA A 39 2.03 -1.82 -0.63
C ALA A 39 3.46 -2.06 -0.14
N SER A 40 3.98 -3.28 -0.29
CA SER A 40 5.35 -3.65 0.08
C SER A 40 6.39 -2.88 -0.71
N LYS A 41 6.22 -2.77 -2.04
CA LYS A 41 7.11 -1.98 -2.90
C LYS A 41 7.15 -0.50 -2.48
N ARG A 42 5.99 0.09 -2.17
CA ARG A 42 5.90 1.46 -1.67
C ARG A 42 6.62 1.64 -0.33
N ALA A 43 6.41 0.70 0.59
CA ALA A 43 7.06 0.73 1.90
C ALA A 43 8.58 0.60 1.80
N TYR A 44 9.07 -0.26 0.91
CA TYR A 44 10.50 -0.43 0.66
C TYR A 44 11.16 0.88 0.25
N PHE A 45 10.61 1.60 -0.74
CA PHE A 45 11.16 2.89 -1.16
C PHE A 45 10.98 3.98 -0.10
N ALA A 46 9.84 4.01 0.60
CA ALA A 46 9.58 4.98 1.66
C ALA A 46 10.51 4.83 2.87
N LEU A 47 11.05 3.63 3.09
CA LEU A 47 11.96 3.33 4.20
C LEU A 47 13.42 3.23 3.76
N GLN A 48 13.72 3.44 2.48
CA GLN A 48 15.07 3.26 1.95
C GLN A 48 16.09 4.16 2.66
N ASP A 49 15.71 5.39 3.02
CA ASP A 49 16.57 6.32 3.77
C ASP A 49 16.83 5.86 5.22
N LYS A 50 15.94 5.03 5.78
CA LYS A 50 16.08 4.46 7.13
C LYS A 50 16.84 3.13 7.12
N MET A 51 16.93 2.48 5.96
CA MET A 51 17.75 1.30 5.73
C MET A 51 19.15 1.79 5.34
N SER A 52 19.99 2.11 6.33
CA SER A 52 21.36 2.55 6.05
C SER A 52 22.02 1.53 5.12
N ARG A 53 22.67 2.02 4.06
CA ARG A 53 23.57 1.17 3.25
C ARG A 53 24.72 0.76 4.17
N ALA A 54 24.83 -0.55 4.41
CA ALA A 54 26.04 -1.15 4.98
C ALA A 54 27.18 -1.08 3.97
#